data_AF-A0A662RDH4-F1
#
_entry.id   AF-A0A662RDH4-F1
#
_cell.length_a   1.000
_cell.length_b   1.000
_cell.length_c   1.000
_cell.angle_alpha   90.00
_cell.angle_beta   90.00
_cell.angle_gamma   90.00
#
_symmetry.space_group_name_H-M   'P 1'
#
loop_
_entity.id
_entity.type
_entity.pdbx_description
1 polymer ?
#
loop_
_entity_poly.entity_id
_entity_poly.type
_entity_poly.pdbx_seq_one_letter_code
_entity_poly.pdbx_strand_id
1 'polypeptide(L)' 'MKALGRHLIAEFYDCKPDILDNVVQIEKHMNQAALKAGAAIVNSTFHKFAPYGVSGVIVISESHLTIH' A
#
# COMPACT_ATOMS: atom_id res chain seq x y z
N MET A 1 19.69 17.66 13.29
CA MET A 1 19.08 16.41 13.76
C MET A 1 18.60 15.64 12.51
N LYS A 2 18.90 14.34 12.36
CA LYS A 2 18.36 13.53 11.25
C LYS A 2 16.91 13.13 11.56
N ALA A 3 16.08 12.97 10.53
CA ALA A 3 14.67 12.61 10.70
C ALA A 3 14.50 11.20 11.28
N LEU A 4 13.42 10.99 12.04
CA LEU A 4 13.05 9.67 12.62
C LEU A 4 12.60 8.66 11.56
N GLY A 5 12.10 9.15 10.41
CA GLY A 5 11.60 8.31 9.33
C GLY A 5 11.77 8.96 7.96
N ARG A 6 11.47 8.18 6.93
CA ARG A 6 11.42 8.62 5.53
C ARG A 6 10.02 8.37 5.01
N HIS A 7 9.37 9.40 4.50
CA HIS A 7 8.06 9.30 3.89
C HIS A 7 8.19 9.63 2.40
N LEU A 8 7.78 8.69 1.55
CA LEU A 8 7.76 8.84 0.11
C LEU A 8 6.31 9.09 -0.33
N ILE A 9 6.11 10.15 -1.11
CA ILE A 9 4.86 10.40 -1.81
C ILE A 9 5.15 10.11 -3.28
N ALA A 10 4.34 9.25 -3.90
CA ALA A 10 4.54 8.82 -5.27
C ALA A 10 3.22 8.82 -6.04
N GLU A 11 3.31 9.18 -7.31
CA GLU A 11 2.20 9.12 -8.26
C GLU A 11 2.54 8.11 -9.34
N PHE A 12 1.64 7.17 -9.58
CA PHE A 12 1.85 6.05 -10.51
C PHE A 12 0.92 6.24 -11.71
N TYR A 13 1.51 6.35 -12.88
CA TYR A 13 0.82 6.58 -14.15
C TYR A 13 0.83 5.31 -15.02
N ASP A 14 -0.10 5.22 -15.97
CA ASP A 14 -0.19 4.12 -16.96
C ASP A 14 -0.18 2.71 -16.34
N CYS A 15 -0.73 2.60 -15.13
CA CYS A 15 -0.88 1.33 -14.45
C CYS A 15 -1.99 0.49 -15.09
N LYS A 16 -1.82 -0.83 -15.01
CA LYS A 16 -2.81 -1.80 -15.48
C LYS A 16 -4.14 -1.65 -14.71
N PRO A 17 -5.23 -1.18 -15.35
CA PRO A 17 -6.47 -0.86 -14.63
C PRO A 17 -7.12 -2.08 -13.97
N ASP A 18 -6.94 -3.26 -14.57
CA ASP A 18 -7.40 -4.55 -14.04
C ASP A 18 -6.71 -4.94 -12.73
N ILE A 19 -5.47 -4.48 -12.51
CA ILE A 19 -4.77 -4.64 -11.22
C ILE A 19 -5.27 -3.61 -10.22
N LEU A 20 -5.42 -2.36 -10.64
CA LEU A 20 -5.87 -1.26 -9.78
C LEU A 20 -7.28 -1.50 -9.20
N ASP A 21 -8.15 -2.17 -9.94
CA ASP A 21 -9.49 -2.51 -9.49
C ASP A 21 -9.60 -3.91 -8.81
N ASN A 22 -8.47 -4.56 -8.52
CA ASN A 22 -8.45 -5.89 -7.91
C ASN A 22 -7.84 -5.86 -6.50
N VAL A 23 -8.71 -5.80 -5.48
CA VAL A 23 -8.31 -5.71 -4.07
C VAL A 23 -7.38 -6.85 -3.62
N VAL A 24 -7.59 -8.07 -4.11
CA VAL A 24 -6.75 -9.23 -3.76
C VAL A 24 -5.35 -9.07 -4.32
N GLN A 25 -5.23 -8.58 -5.56
CA GLN A 25 -3.93 -8.28 -6.16
C GLN A 25 -3.26 -7.12 -5.42
N ILE A 26 -3.97 -6.02 -5.15
CA ILE A 26 -3.40 -4.85 -4.46
C ILE A 26 -2.90 -5.23 -3.07
N GLU A 27 -3.70 -5.94 -2.27
CA GLU A 27 -3.32 -6.42 -0.95
C GLU A 27 -2.04 -7.28 -1.01
N LYS A 28 -1.97 -8.21 -1.96
CA LYS A 28 -0.79 -9.05 -2.17
C LYS A 28 0.45 -8.22 -2.50
N HIS A 29 0.36 -7.29 -3.44
CA HIS A 29 1.50 -6.48 -3.87
C HIS A 29 1.98 -5.54 -2.75
N MET A 30 1.06 -4.93 -2.02
CA MET A 30 1.38 -4.02 -0.91
C MET A 30 2.06 -4.76 0.25
N ASN A 31 1.55 -5.95 0.63
CA ASN A 31 2.19 -6.78 1.66
C ASN A 31 3.60 -7.23 1.22
N GLN A 32 3.77 -7.60 -0.05
CA GLN A 32 5.08 -7.91 -0.60
C GLN A 32 6.03 -6.70 -0.59
N ALA A 33 5.52 -5.48 -0.85
CA ALA A 33 6.31 -4.27 -0.79
C ALA A 33 6.77 -3.95 0.65
N ALA A 34 5.90 -4.10 1.64
CA ALA A 34 6.27 -3.94 3.05
C ALA A 34 7.36 -4.94 3.48
N LEU A 35 7.22 -6.21 3.10
CA LEU A 35 8.24 -7.24 3.36
C LEU A 35 9.57 -6.95 2.66
N LYS A 36 9.53 -6.52 1.39
CA LYS A 36 10.74 -6.11 0.64
C LYS A 36 11.43 -4.89 1.24
N ALA A 37 10.68 -3.98 1.84
CA ALA A 37 11.21 -2.84 2.57
C ALA A 37 11.83 -3.22 3.93
N GLY A 38 11.71 -4.49 4.36
CA GLY A 38 12.16 -4.97 5.67
C GLY A 38 11.28 -4.51 6.83
N ALA A 39 10.05 -4.07 6.54
CA ALA A 39 9.12 -3.57 7.55
C ALA A 39 8.35 -4.72 8.22
N ALA A 40 8.19 -4.64 9.53
CA ALA A 40 7.33 -5.55 10.28
C ALA A 40 5.87 -5.09 10.17
N ILE A 41 5.02 -5.94 9.58
CA ILE A 41 3.59 -5.68 9.41
C ILE A 41 2.87 -5.91 10.75
N VAL A 42 2.11 -4.90 11.19
CA VAL A 42 1.25 -4.98 12.38
C VAL A 42 -0.18 -5.35 11.98
N ASN A 43 -0.71 -4.70 10.94
CA ASN A 43 -2.04 -4.99 10.41
C ASN A 43 -2.14 -4.52 8.95
N SER A 44 -3.09 -5.08 8.21
CA SER A 44 -3.40 -4.70 6.84
C SER A 44 -4.92 -4.66 6.63
N THR A 45 -5.42 -3.59 6.01
CA THR A 45 -6.84 -3.49 5.64
C THR A 45 -6.99 -2.87 4.26
N PHE A 46 -7.88 -3.47 3.47
CA PHE A 46 -8.13 -3.09 2.09
C PHE A 46 -9.63 -3.06 1.82
N HIS A 47 -10.06 -2.10 1.01
CA HIS A 47 -11.45 -1.93 0.63
C HIS A 47 -11.56 -1.69 -0.87
N LYS A 48 -12.40 -2.50 -1.54
CA LYS A 48 -12.82 -2.26 -2.92
C LYS A 48 -14.12 -1.44 -2.91
N PHE A 49 -14.12 -0.33 -3.61
CA PHE A 49 -15.30 0.49 -3.83
C PHE A 49 -16.09 0.02 -5.06
N ALA A 50 -17.37 0.40 -5.10
CA ALA A 50 -18.21 0.27 -6.27
C ALA A 50 -18.37 1.65 -6.95
N PRO A 51 -18.33 1.74 -8.30
CA PRO A 51 -18.16 0.64 -9.25
C PRO A 51 -16.71 0.18 -9.45
N TYR A 52 -15.72 0.98 -9.02
CA TYR A 52 -14.30 0.69 -9.14
C TYR A 52 -13.47 1.37 -8.04
N GLY A 53 -12.23 0.92 -7.89
CA GLY A 53 -11.21 1.54 -7.06
C GLY A 53 -10.92 0.76 -5.77
N VAL A 54 -9.68 0.86 -5.30
CA VAL A 54 -9.20 0.14 -4.12
C VAL A 54 -8.43 1.10 -3.23
N SER A 55 -8.82 1.21 -1.95
CA SER A 55 -7.98 1.84 -0.94
C SER A 55 -7.41 0.81 0.02
N GLY A 56 -6.16 1.01 0.43
CA GLY A 56 -5.45 0.09 1.31
C GLY A 56 -4.49 0.80 2.24
N VAL A 57 -4.37 0.28 3.46
CA VAL A 57 -3.33 0.67 4.41
C VAL A 57 -2.70 -0.56 5.04
N ILE A 58 -1.37 -0.56 5.10
CA ILE A 58 -0.57 -1.48 5.90
C ILE A 58 0.06 -0.66 7.00
N VAL A 59 -0.30 -0.98 8.24
CA VAL A 59 0.36 -0.44 9.42
C VAL A 59 1.61 -1.29 9.67
N ILE A 60 2.77 -0.63 9.73
CA ILE A 60 4.05 -1.24 10.08
C ILE A 60 4.51 -0.69 11.43
N SER A 61 5.54 -1.29 12.05
CA SER A 61 6.15 -0.74 13.27
C SER A 61 6.50 0.74 13.06
N GLU A 62 5.71 1.63 13.70
CA GLU A 62 5.91 3.09 13.77
C GLU A 62 5.60 3.91 12.48
N SER A 63 5.00 3.32 11.44
CA SER A 63 4.65 4.04 10.20
C SER A 63 3.53 3.34 9.39
N HIS A 64 3.45 3.59 8.08
CA HIS A 64 2.45 2.99 7.18
C HIS A 64 2.91 2.93 5.71
N LEU A 65 2.28 2.05 4.94
CA LEU A 65 2.21 2.10 3.49
C LEU A 65 0.73 2.24 3.09
N THR A 66 0.41 3.17 2.20
CA THR A 66 -0.96 3.41 1.73
C THR A 66 -1.03 3.43 0.22
N ILE A 67 -2.20 3.07 -0.31
CA ILE A 67 -2.56 3.18 -1.72
C ILE A 67 -4.03 3.59 -1.84
N HIS A 68 -4.34 4.42 -2.82
CA HIS A 68 -5.69 4.85 -3.19
C HIS A 68 -5.91 4.67 -4.69
#